data_AF-A0A6J7LWB4-F1
#
_entry.id   AF-A0A6J7LWB4-F1
#
_cell.length_a   1.000
_cell.length_b   1.000
_cell.length_c   1.000
_cell.angle_alpha   90.00
_cell.angle_beta   90.00
_cell.angle_gamma   90.00
#
_symmetry.space_group_name_H-M   'P 1'
#
loop_
_entity.id
_entity.type
_entity.pdbx_description
1 polymer ?
#
loop_
_entity_poly.entity_id
_entity_poly.type
_entity_poly.pdbx_seq_one_letter_code
_entity_poly.pdbx_strand_id
1 'polypeptide(L)'
;MLLITSLICDGVDGSLAIVTNKESKWGAAVDSIFDRLTEVFWALTFIAIGANQNVVMAAVLLAAVQEYLRARAAGLGLAEVGVVTIAERPVRAAILFVALVAAVLDLEIINQIAIIWLVMQSISFLTISKNVYKRLS
;
A
#
# COMPACT_ATOMS: atom_id res chain seq x y z
N MET A 1 10.99 -21.03 -17.86
CA MET A 1 9.94 -22.07 -17.93
C MET A 1 8.91 -22.00 -16.80
N LEU A 2 9.14 -21.27 -15.70
CA LEU A 2 8.16 -21.07 -14.62
C LEU A 2 7.19 -19.88 -14.86
N LEU A 3 7.63 -18.87 -15.62
CA LEU A 3 6.85 -17.65 -15.88
C LEU A 3 5.63 -17.87 -16.79
N ILE A 4 5.76 -18.75 -17.79
CA ILE A 4 4.70 -19.01 -18.76
C ILE A 4 3.54 -19.79 -18.10
N THR A 5 3.86 -20.73 -17.22
CA THR A 5 2.86 -21.45 -16.42
C THR A 5 2.16 -20.55 -15.43
N SER A 6 2.88 -19.61 -14.80
CA SER A 6 2.26 -18.59 -13.92
C SER A 6 1.30 -17.68 -14.68
N LEU A 7 1.68 -17.20 -15.87
CA LEU A 7 0.84 -16.31 -16.70
C LEU A 7 -0.42 -16.99 -17.23
N ILE A 8 -0.37 -18.29 -17.51
CA ILE A 8 -1.54 -19.07 -17.93
C ILE A 8 -2.48 -19.31 -16.73
N CYS A 9 -1.95 -19.60 -15.54
CA CYS A 9 -2.78 -19.76 -14.35
C CYS A 9 -3.46 -18.44 -13.93
N ASP A 10 -2.75 -17.31 -13.99
CA ASP A 10 -3.29 -15.99 -13.61
C ASP A 10 -4.40 -15.53 -14.57
N GLY A 11 -4.25 -15.80 -15.87
CA GLY A 11 -5.28 -15.51 -16.86
C GLY A 11 -6.54 -16.39 -16.73
N VAL A 12 -6.39 -17.62 -16.25
CA VAL A 12 -7.51 -18.55 -16.03
C VAL A 12 -8.25 -18.23 -14.73
N ASP A 13 -7.54 -17.93 -13.63
CA ASP A 13 -8.17 -17.56 -12.35
C ASP A 13 -8.82 -16.17 -12.41
N GLY A 14 -8.19 -15.21 -13.11
CA GLY A 14 -8.77 -13.88 -13.34
C GLY A 14 -10.07 -13.93 -14.14
N SER A 15 -10.18 -14.87 -15.08
CA SER A 15 -11.41 -15.09 -15.87
C SER A 15 -12.48 -15.87 -15.09
N LEU A 16 -12.08 -16.83 -14.24
CA LEU A 16 -13.00 -17.58 -13.39
C LEU A 16 -13.62 -16.67 -12.31
N ALA A 17 -12.86 -15.77 -11.69
CA ALA A 17 -13.35 -14.84 -10.68
C ALA A 17 -14.47 -13.92 -11.22
N ILE A 18 -14.31 -13.42 -12.46
CA ILE A 18 -15.29 -12.56 -13.13
C ILE A 18 -16.57 -13.33 -13.48
N VAL A 19 -16.47 -14.62 -13.84
CA VAL A 19 -17.62 -15.44 -14.26
C VAL A 19 -18.40 -16.01 -13.07
N THR A 20 -17.77 -16.19 -11.90
CA THR A 20 -18.41 -16.94 -10.80
C THR A 20 -19.21 -16.08 -9.81
N ASN A 21 -19.14 -14.75 -9.87
CA ASN A 21 -19.87 -13.83 -8.96
C ASN A 21 -19.74 -14.22 -7.46
N LYS A 22 -18.63 -14.87 -7.10
CA LYS A 22 -18.32 -15.46 -5.79
C LYS A 22 -17.20 -14.66 -5.12
N GLU A 23 -17.35 -13.34 -5.07
CA GLU A 23 -16.58 -12.53 -4.14
C GLU A 23 -17.12 -12.81 -2.73
N SER A 24 -16.47 -13.74 -2.02
CA SER A 24 -16.82 -14.04 -0.64
C SER A 24 -16.27 -12.95 0.27
N LYS A 25 -17.05 -12.55 1.29
CA LYS A 25 -16.59 -11.60 2.33
C LYS A 25 -15.29 -12.06 3.01
N TRP A 26 -15.07 -13.38 3.08
CA TRP A 26 -13.84 -13.98 3.57
C TRP A 26 -12.66 -13.75 2.63
N GLY A 27 -12.86 -13.93 1.32
CA GLY A 27 -11.85 -13.66 0.30
C GLY A 27 -11.35 -12.21 0.35
N ALA A 28 -12.27 -11.25 0.42
CA ALA A 28 -11.93 -9.83 0.56
C ALA A 28 -11.12 -9.53 1.84
N ALA A 29 -11.44 -10.20 2.95
CA ALA A 29 -10.67 -10.06 4.19
C ALA A 29 -9.25 -10.63 4.05
N VAL A 30 -9.10 -11.81 3.45
CA VAL A 30 -7.81 -12.45 3.21
C VAL A 30 -6.94 -11.61 2.27
N ASP A 31 -7.51 -11.10 1.17
CA ASP A 31 -6.83 -10.22 0.22
C ASP A 31 -6.27 -8.97 0.93
N SER A 32 -7.09 -8.33 1.78
CA SER A 32 -6.65 -7.19 2.57
C SER A 32 -5.49 -7.49 3.53
N ILE A 33 -5.36 -8.73 4.01
CA ILE A 33 -4.24 -9.15 4.86
C ILE A 33 -2.97 -9.34 4.03
N PHE A 34 -3.08 -10.02 2.88
CA PHE A 34 -1.94 -10.21 1.96
C PHE A 34 -1.42 -8.88 1.42
N ASP A 35 -2.30 -7.92 1.21
CA ASP A 35 -1.93 -6.54 0.89
C ASP A 35 -1.02 -5.93 1.95
N ARG A 36 -1.35 -6.09 3.25
CA ARG A 36 -0.51 -5.57 4.34
C ARG A 36 0.81 -6.30 4.47
N LEU A 37 0.81 -7.61 4.30
CA LEU A 37 2.06 -8.39 4.28
C LEU A 37 2.96 -7.91 3.13
N THR A 38 2.39 -7.66 1.96
CA THR A 38 3.12 -7.12 0.81
C THR A 38 3.77 -5.77 1.13
N GLU A 39 3.07 -4.86 1.81
CA GLU A 39 3.64 -3.57 2.23
C GLU A 39 4.78 -3.73 3.26
N VAL A 40 4.72 -4.73 4.13
CA VAL A 40 5.83 -5.05 5.06
C VAL A 40 7.05 -5.53 4.27
N PHE A 41 6.87 -6.40 3.28
CA PHE A 41 7.97 -6.82 2.42
C PHE A 41 8.58 -5.65 1.65
N TRP A 42 7.77 -4.72 1.15
CA TRP A 42 8.27 -3.49 0.51
C TRP A 42 9.15 -2.66 1.45
N ALA A 43 8.75 -2.52 2.72
CA ALA A 43 9.54 -1.83 3.72
C ALA A 43 10.87 -2.52 4.01
N LEU A 44 10.86 -3.86 4.13
CA LEU A 44 12.07 -4.66 4.30
C LEU A 44 13.01 -4.51 3.10
N THR A 45 12.47 -4.47 1.89
CA THR A 45 13.25 -4.19 0.68
C THR A 45 13.90 -2.81 0.73
N PHE A 46 13.15 -1.77 1.13
CA PHE A 46 13.70 -0.41 1.30
C PHE A 46 14.90 -0.38 2.27
N ILE A 47 14.78 -1.07 3.39
CA ILE A 47 15.86 -1.17 4.38
C ILE A 47 17.05 -1.95 3.80
N ALA A 48 16.79 -3.06 3.10
CA ALA A 48 17.82 -3.90 2.50
C ALA A 48 18.64 -3.17 1.42
N ILE A 49 18.03 -2.25 0.66
CA ILE A 49 18.72 -1.42 -0.33
C ILE A 49 19.43 -0.19 0.29
N GLY A 50 19.43 -0.04 1.62
CA GLY A 50 20.22 0.99 2.31
C GLY A 50 19.44 2.26 2.69
N ALA A 51 18.11 2.24 2.67
CA ALA A 51 17.33 3.35 3.22
C ALA A 51 17.41 3.40 4.75
N ASN A 52 17.32 4.61 5.30
CA ASN A 52 17.28 4.81 6.74
C ASN A 52 16.07 4.08 7.37
N GLN A 53 16.37 3.10 8.23
CA GLN A 53 15.36 2.25 8.86
C GLN A 53 14.32 3.05 9.65
N ASN A 54 14.70 4.10 10.37
CA ASN A 54 13.77 4.89 11.19
C ASN A 54 12.74 5.62 10.30
N VAL A 55 13.18 6.13 9.15
CA VAL A 55 12.30 6.82 8.18
C VAL A 55 11.31 5.85 7.56
N VAL A 56 11.79 4.68 7.13
CA VAL A 56 10.95 3.63 6.53
C VAL A 56 9.93 3.11 7.54
N MET A 57 10.35 2.80 8.78
CA MET A 57 9.44 2.34 9.83
C MET A 57 8.38 3.40 10.16
N ALA A 58 8.74 4.69 10.21
CA ALA A 58 7.77 5.76 10.42
C ALA A 58 6.74 5.83 9.29
N ALA A 59 7.17 5.68 8.02
CA ALA A 59 6.27 5.68 6.87
C ALA A 59 5.29 4.50 6.91
N VAL A 60 5.78 3.29 7.20
CA VAL A 60 4.95 2.09 7.32
C VAL A 60 3.95 2.21 8.47
N LEU A 61 4.37 2.72 9.62
CA LEU A 61 3.48 2.93 10.76
C LEU A 61 2.37 3.92 10.41
N LEU A 62 2.69 5.04 9.76
CA LEU A 62 1.68 6.00 9.30
C LEU A 62 0.73 5.40 8.26
N ALA A 63 1.23 4.57 7.34
CA ALA A 63 0.39 3.84 6.39
C ALA A 63 -0.57 2.88 7.11
N ALA A 64 -0.08 2.09 8.06
CA ALA A 64 -0.90 1.16 8.84
C ALA A 64 -1.99 1.90 9.65
N VAL A 65 -1.64 3.02 10.28
CA VAL A 65 -2.59 3.86 11.04
C VAL A 65 -3.63 4.51 10.12
N GLN A 66 -3.22 4.98 8.93
CA GLN A 66 -4.14 5.53 7.92
C GLN A 66 -5.19 4.49 7.49
N GLU A 67 -4.75 3.26 7.27
CA GLU A 67 -5.61 2.17 6.81
C GLU A 67 -6.54 1.66 7.91
N TYR A 68 -6.04 1.62 9.15
CA TYR A 68 -6.89 1.39 10.32
C TYR A 68 -7.96 2.47 10.48
N LEU A 69 -7.60 3.75 10.29
CA LEU A 69 -8.55 4.85 10.35
C LEU A 69 -9.65 4.71 9.30
N ARG A 70 -9.31 4.31 8.06
CA ARG A 70 -10.30 4.00 7.01
C ARG A 70 -11.23 2.87 7.43
N ALA A 71 -10.67 1.75 7.90
CA ALA A 71 -11.46 0.59 8.33
C ALA A 71 -12.39 0.94 9.51
N ARG A 72 -11.90 1.73 10.47
CA ARG A 72 -12.69 2.17 11.63
C ARG A 72 -13.79 3.15 11.23
N ALA A 73 -13.50 4.10 10.33
CA ALA A 73 -14.50 5.03 9.81
C ALA A 73 -15.61 4.27 9.07
N ALA A 74 -15.26 3.28 8.23
CA ALA A 74 -16.24 2.42 7.58
C ALA A 74 -17.12 1.67 8.60
N GLY A 75 -16.53 1.13 9.68
CA GLY A 75 -17.26 0.51 10.78
C GLY A 75 -18.17 1.44 11.59
N LEU A 76 -17.95 2.75 11.53
CA LEU A 76 -18.81 3.79 12.13
C LEU A 76 -19.94 4.26 11.19
N GLY A 77 -20.11 3.62 10.03
CA GLY A 77 -21.13 3.99 9.05
C GLY A 77 -20.66 4.99 7.99
N LEU A 78 -19.39 5.44 8.04
CA LEU A 78 -18.77 6.22 6.97
C LEU A 78 -18.18 5.30 5.90
N ALA A 79 -19.02 4.40 5.35
CA ALA A 79 -18.61 3.36 4.40
C ALA A 79 -17.87 3.91 3.16
N GLU A 80 -18.02 5.19 2.86
CA GLU A 80 -17.35 5.90 1.78
C GLU A 80 -16.51 7.07 2.28
N VAL A 81 -15.42 6.78 3.00
CA VAL A 81 -14.28 7.72 3.01
C VAL A 81 -13.58 7.61 1.65
N GLY A 82 -14.28 7.99 0.57
CA GLY A 82 -13.82 8.00 -0.82
C GLY A 82 -12.76 9.07 -1.11
N VAL A 83 -11.95 9.40 -0.11
CA VAL A 83 -10.88 10.36 -0.21
C VAL A 83 -9.68 9.63 -0.77
N VAL A 84 -9.48 9.80 -2.07
CA VAL A 84 -8.24 9.42 -2.73
C VAL A 84 -7.15 10.33 -2.19
N THR A 85 -6.14 9.72 -1.58
CA THR A 85 -4.96 10.39 -1.05
C THR A 85 -3.81 10.32 -2.04
N ILE A 86 -2.73 11.04 -1.76
CA ILE A 86 -1.56 11.05 -2.64
C ILE A 86 -0.73 9.78 -2.46
N ALA A 87 -0.75 9.17 -1.27
CA ALA A 87 -0.04 7.93 -0.96
C ALA A 87 -0.96 6.71 -1.08
N GLU A 88 -1.69 6.57 -2.19
CA GLU A 88 -2.41 5.32 -2.48
C GLU A 88 -1.44 4.16 -2.74
N ARG A 89 -1.95 2.93 -2.61
CA ARG A 89 -1.16 1.71 -2.76
C ARG A 89 -0.37 1.64 -4.09
N PRO A 90 -0.92 2.01 -5.26
CA PRO A 90 -0.15 2.04 -6.51
C PRO A 90 1.00 3.06 -6.47
N VAL A 91 0.82 4.18 -5.77
CA VAL A 91 1.86 5.20 -5.62
C VAL A 91 2.98 4.69 -4.71
N ARG A 92 2.64 4.02 -3.60
CA ARG A 92 3.65 3.38 -2.73
C ARG A 92 4.48 2.33 -3.49
N ALA A 93 3.82 1.51 -4.32
CA ALA A 93 4.50 0.55 -5.19
C ALA A 93 5.43 1.24 -6.21
N ALA A 94 4.98 2.34 -6.82
CA ALA A 94 5.80 3.11 -7.76
C ALA A 94 7.03 3.73 -7.09
N ILE A 95 6.92 4.24 -5.87
CA ILE A 95 8.06 4.75 -5.10
C ILE A 95 9.08 3.63 -4.85
N LEU A 96 8.63 2.43 -4.45
CA LEU A 96 9.53 1.28 -4.29
C LEU A 96 10.23 0.93 -5.60
N PHE A 97 9.49 0.91 -6.71
CA PHE A 97 10.07 0.65 -8.02
C PHE A 97 11.17 1.65 -8.38
N VAL A 98 10.94 2.95 -8.16
CA VAL A 98 11.95 3.99 -8.39
C VAL A 98 13.16 3.80 -7.47
N ALA A 99 12.95 3.42 -6.20
CA ALA A 99 14.04 3.13 -5.27
C ALA A 99 14.89 1.93 -5.71
N LEU A 100 14.25 0.87 -6.23
CA LEU A 100 14.95 -0.29 -6.78
C LEU A 100 15.77 0.05 -8.02
N VAL A 101 15.22 0.84 -8.94
CA VAL A 101 15.98 1.33 -10.11
C VAL A 101 17.16 2.18 -9.67
N ALA A 102 16.97 3.07 -8.69
CA ALA A 102 18.06 3.88 -8.14
C ALA A 102 19.16 3.02 -7.50
N ALA A 103 18.78 1.95 -6.79
CA ALA A 103 19.72 1.01 -6.19
C ALA A 103 20.52 0.23 -7.25
N VAL A 104 19.88 -0.21 -8.34
CA VAL A 104 20.56 -0.91 -9.45
C VAL A 104 21.54 0.01 -10.20
N LEU A 105 21.28 1.32 -10.20
CA LEU A 105 22.15 2.33 -10.80
C LEU A 105 23.20 2.90 -9.82
N ASP A 106 23.33 2.33 -8.62
CA ASP A 106 24.23 2.79 -7.55
C ASP A 106 24.06 4.28 -7.20
N LEU A 107 22.84 4.80 -7.27
CA LEU A 107 22.54 6.20 -6.96
C LEU A 107 22.37 6.39 -5.45
N GLU A 108 23.06 7.39 -4.88
CA GLU A 108 22.94 7.79 -3.46
C GLU A 108 21.66 8.59 -3.15
N ILE A 109 20.54 8.25 -3.79
CA ILE A 109 19.24 8.95 -3.66
C ILE A 109 18.18 8.17 -2.86
N ILE A 110 18.52 6.98 -2.38
CA ILE A 110 17.60 6.03 -1.72
C ILE A 110 16.98 6.65 -0.46
N ASN A 111 17.77 7.38 0.33
CA ASN A 111 17.29 8.06 1.53
C ASN A 111 16.32 9.20 1.21
N GLN A 112 16.58 9.95 0.14
CA GLN A 112 15.73 11.03 -0.34
C GLN A 112 14.37 10.46 -0.78
N ILE A 113 14.36 9.32 -1.48
CA ILE A 113 13.13 8.61 -1.87
C ILE A 113 12.34 8.16 -0.63
N ALA A 114 13.01 7.60 0.38
CA ALA A 114 12.36 7.20 1.63
C ALA A 114 11.74 8.41 2.38
N ILE A 115 12.42 9.56 2.39
CA ILE A 115 11.88 10.80 2.97
C ILE A 115 10.67 11.30 2.18
N ILE A 116 10.72 11.27 0.84
CA ILE A 116 9.58 11.62 -0.02
C ILE A 116 8.38 10.75 0.32
N TRP A 117 8.59 9.43 0.47
CA TRP A 117 7.52 8.52 0.88
C TRP A 117 6.93 8.90 2.24
N LEU A 118 7.77 9.16 3.25
CA LEU A 118 7.31 9.57 4.57
C LEU A 118 6.47 10.86 4.53
N VAL A 119 6.90 11.85 3.75
CA VAL A 119 6.18 13.12 3.59
C VAL A 119 4.83 12.90 2.92
N MET A 120 4.79 12.17 1.81
CA MET A 120 3.55 11.83 1.10
C MET A 120 2.58 11.05 1.99
N GLN A 121 3.10 10.11 2.79
CA GLN A 121 2.31 9.32 3.71
C GLN A 121 1.74 10.18 4.85
N SER A 122 2.52 11.11 5.38
CA SER A 122 2.09 12.06 6.41
C SER A 122 0.96 12.97 5.91
N ILE A 123 1.10 13.52 4.70
CA ILE A 123 0.06 14.36 4.08
C ILE A 123 -1.23 13.56 3.87
N SER A 124 -1.11 12.32 3.41
CA SER A 124 -2.25 11.43 3.16
C SER A 124 -2.99 11.09 4.45
N PHE A 125 -2.25 10.76 5.51
CA PHE A 125 -2.82 10.49 6.83
C PHE A 125 -3.58 11.70 7.40
N LEU A 126 -2.98 12.90 7.32
CA LEU A 126 -3.63 14.13 7.78
C LEU A 126 -4.89 14.46 6.97
N THR A 127 -4.87 14.18 5.67
CA THR A 127 -6.02 14.42 4.78
C THR A 127 -7.21 13.54 5.17
N ILE A 128 -6.98 12.25 5.41
CA ILE A 128 -8.03 11.34 5.89
C ILE A 128 -8.50 11.72 7.28
N SER A 129 -7.58 11.97 8.22
CA SER A 129 -7.93 12.37 9.59
C SER A 129 -8.84 13.59 9.61
N LYS A 130 -8.52 14.62 8.82
CA LYS A 130 -9.37 15.82 8.69
C LYS A 130 -10.73 15.50 8.07
N ASN A 131 -10.79 14.62 7.07
CA ASN A 131 -12.05 14.27 6.42
C ASN A 131 -12.97 13.48 7.36
N VAL A 132 -12.42 12.46 8.03
CA VAL A 132 -13.14 11.65 9.01
C VAL A 132 -13.66 12.53 10.15
N TYR A 133 -12.83 13.42 10.69
CA TYR A 133 -13.26 14.35 11.74
C TYR A 133 -14.45 15.20 11.31
N LYS A 134 -14.39 15.83 10.13
CA LYS A 134 -15.48 16.68 9.61
C LYS A 134 -16.80 15.95 9.36
N ARG A 135 -16.76 14.64 9.12
CA ARG A 135 -17.97 13.83 8.86
C ARG A 135 -18.58 13.25 10.13
N LEU A 136 -17.82 13.21 11.23
CA LEU A 136 -18.29 12.71 12.53
C LEU A 136 -18.73 13.83 13.48
N SER A 137 -18.29 15.07 13.25
CA SER A 137 -18.72 16.28 13.97
C SER A 137 -20.04 16.82 13.41
#